data_AF-A0A3L7XQH7-F1
#
_entry.id   AF-A0A3L7XQH7-F1
#
_cell.length_a   1.000
_cell.length_b   1.000
_cell.length_c   1.000
_cell.angle_alpha   90.00
_cell.angle_beta   90.00
_cell.angle_gamma   90.00
#
_symmetry.space_group_name_H-M   'P 1'
#
loop_
_entity.id
_entity.type
_entity.pdbx_description
1 polymer ?
#
loop_
_entity_poly.entity_id
_entity_poly.type
_entity_poly.pdbx_seq_one_letter_code
_entity_poly.pdbx_strand_id
1 'polypeptide(L)'
;MTQAHYITLMLRRSWLLALLLALFLTGCQSALDEPVAAVPASPQPPQVVDPTATPAAAAQPTPTPLPAPPAAAPAAAPATQAIEPLAADKANPPVQLRIPSLGLDVLVSPMTWRVTEVNGTRTTAWALPDSGVGWHPNSARAGSVGTVVISGHQLLGDASFAPLALGDVTTGAEILLTDSAGQSFVYRVTAVSDPLPIANASAAESALAAQYIAQGDGATLTLITGWPDFSSTHRIFVAADFQGVQN
;
A
#
# COMPACT_ATOMS: atom_id res chain seq x y z
N MET A 1 55.48 -16.62 -8.79
CA MET A 1 55.34 -16.72 -10.26
C MET A 1 53.98 -17.32 -10.57
N THR A 2 53.02 -16.72 -11.27
CA THR A 2 52.82 -15.35 -11.77
C THR A 2 51.32 -15.28 -12.10
N GLN A 3 50.60 -14.28 -11.57
CA GLN A 3 49.29 -13.86 -12.06
C GLN A 3 49.41 -13.44 -13.53
N ALA A 4 49.00 -14.26 -14.49
CA ALA A 4 48.99 -13.83 -15.91
C ALA A 4 48.18 -14.74 -16.87
N HIS A 5 47.19 -15.52 -16.41
CA HIS A 5 46.54 -16.51 -17.29
C HIS A 5 45.00 -16.50 -17.33
N TYR A 6 44.32 -15.54 -16.68
CA TYR A 6 42.85 -15.48 -16.69
C TYR A 6 42.23 -14.34 -17.51
N ILE A 7 43.04 -13.48 -18.16
CA ILE A 7 42.58 -12.31 -18.94
C ILE A 7 42.55 -12.60 -20.47
N THR A 8 42.45 -13.86 -20.88
CA THR A 8 42.45 -14.22 -22.33
C THR A 8 41.28 -15.12 -22.74
N LEU A 9 40.32 -15.38 -21.85
CA LEU A 9 39.16 -16.25 -22.12
C LEU A 9 37.79 -15.52 -22.11
N MET A 10 37.78 -14.19 -22.10
CA MET A 10 36.54 -13.39 -22.22
C MET A 10 36.38 -12.60 -23.53
N LEU A 11 37.34 -12.67 -24.46
CA LEU A 11 37.27 -11.91 -25.73
C LEU A 11 36.85 -12.74 -26.97
N ARG A 12 36.55 -14.04 -26.81
CA ARG A 12 36.23 -14.95 -27.95
C ARG A 12 34.78 -15.46 -27.99
N ARG A 13 33.90 -15.03 -27.07
CA ARG A 13 32.47 -15.40 -27.06
C ARG A 13 31.51 -14.26 -27.45
N SER A 14 32.03 -13.11 -27.89
CA SER A 14 31.25 -11.95 -28.36
C SER A 14 31.19 -11.81 -29.89
N TRP A 15 31.63 -12.83 -30.65
CA TRP A 15 31.71 -12.77 -32.12
C TRP A 15 30.86 -13.84 -32.84
N LEU A 16 30.05 -14.60 -32.11
CA LEU A 16 29.21 -15.68 -32.67
C LEU A 16 27.70 -15.43 -32.58
N LEU A 17 27.26 -14.27 -32.06
CA LEU A 17 25.84 -13.87 -32.08
C LEU A 17 25.55 -12.61 -32.91
N ALA A 18 26.53 -12.09 -33.65
CA ALA A 18 26.37 -10.98 -34.59
C ALA A 18 26.20 -11.43 -36.06
N LEU A 19 26.05 -12.75 -36.31
CA LEU A 19 25.88 -13.34 -37.64
C LEU A 19 24.54 -14.08 -37.81
N LEU A 20 23.50 -13.62 -37.09
CA LEU A 20 22.10 -14.03 -37.24
C LEU A 20 21.17 -12.79 -37.37
N LEU A 21 21.71 -11.70 -37.91
CA LEU A 21 21.01 -10.42 -38.14
C LEU A 21 21.17 -9.95 -39.60
N ALA A 22 21.11 -10.87 -40.57
CA ALA A 22 21.16 -10.52 -41.99
C ALA A 22 20.57 -11.65 -42.84
N LEU A 23 19.24 -11.79 -42.87
CA LEU A 23 18.49 -12.33 -44.01
C LEU A 23 17.00 -12.22 -43.70
N PHE A 24 16.32 -11.18 -44.20
CA PHE A 24 14.90 -11.17 -44.63
C PHE A 24 14.59 -9.76 -45.16
N LEU A 25 15.23 -9.38 -46.28
CA LEU A 25 14.63 -8.44 -47.22
C LEU A 25 13.96 -9.28 -48.31
N THR A 26 12.67 -9.08 -48.57
CA THR A 26 12.06 -8.85 -49.90
C THR A 26 10.52 -8.97 -49.84
N GLY A 27 9.83 -7.93 -50.33
CA GLY A 27 8.43 -7.97 -50.83
C GLY A 27 7.35 -7.57 -49.81
N CYS A 28 6.35 -6.73 -50.07
CA CYS A 28 5.86 -6.14 -51.31
C CYS A 28 5.38 -4.70 -51.07
N GLN A 29 5.48 -3.92 -52.15
CA GLN A 29 5.02 -2.55 -52.29
C GLN A 29 3.51 -2.56 -52.53
N SER A 30 2.77 -1.64 -51.91
CA SER A 30 1.50 -1.14 -52.42
C SER A 30 1.28 0.26 -51.89
N ALA A 31 1.24 1.20 -52.84
CA ALA A 31 0.97 2.61 -52.64
C ALA A 31 -0.49 2.84 -52.25
N LEU A 32 -0.73 3.81 -51.35
CA LEU A 32 -1.91 4.66 -51.39
C LEU A 32 -1.48 6.09 -51.04
N ASP A 33 -1.80 6.98 -51.96
CA ASP A 33 -1.78 8.44 -51.89
C ASP A 33 -2.56 9.00 -50.68
N GLU A 34 -1.98 10.04 -50.07
CA GLU A 34 -2.53 11.37 -49.64
C GLU A 34 -4.01 11.51 -49.20
N PRO A 35 -4.38 12.48 -48.31
CA PRO A 35 -3.67 13.73 -48.04
C PRO A 35 -3.55 14.16 -46.56
N VAL A 36 -2.60 15.09 -46.35
CA VAL A 36 -2.51 15.96 -45.16
C VAL A 36 -3.79 16.79 -45.01
N ALA A 37 -4.55 16.53 -43.95
CA ALA A 37 -5.60 17.42 -43.48
C ALA A 37 -5.10 18.21 -42.27
N ALA A 38 -4.96 19.50 -42.53
CA ALA A 38 -4.65 20.60 -41.64
C ALA A 38 -5.27 20.55 -40.24
N VAL A 39 -4.47 21.03 -39.28
CA VAL A 39 -4.88 21.57 -37.98
C VAL A 39 -5.85 22.75 -38.17
N PRO A 40 -7.00 22.78 -37.48
CA PRO A 40 -7.68 24.02 -37.10
C PRO A 40 -7.42 24.28 -35.60
N ALA A 41 -6.65 25.32 -35.26
CA ALA A 41 -7.09 26.70 -35.05
C ALA A 41 -7.65 26.94 -33.63
N SER A 42 -6.86 27.65 -32.82
CA SER A 42 -7.24 28.22 -31.53
C SER A 42 -8.49 29.10 -31.64
N PRO A 43 -9.40 29.08 -30.65
CA PRO A 43 -10.52 30.01 -30.62
C PRO A 43 -10.05 31.42 -30.21
N GLN A 44 -10.22 32.37 -31.13
CA GLN A 44 -10.08 33.81 -30.88
C GLN A 44 -11.30 34.32 -30.08
N PRO A 45 -11.12 35.28 -29.15
CA PRO A 45 -12.24 35.85 -28.40
C PRO A 45 -13.10 36.76 -29.29
N PRO A 46 -14.44 36.71 -29.19
CA PRO A 46 -15.33 37.55 -29.99
C PRO A 46 -15.27 39.02 -29.56
N GLN A 47 -15.28 39.89 -30.58
CA GLN A 47 -15.34 41.34 -30.47
C GLN A 47 -16.75 41.81 -30.09
N VAL A 48 -16.76 42.95 -29.40
CA VAL A 48 -17.89 43.70 -28.85
C VAL A 48 -18.85 44.17 -29.93
N VAL A 49 -20.15 43.91 -29.74
CA VAL A 49 -21.25 44.66 -30.34
C VAL A 49 -22.30 44.93 -29.25
N ASP A 50 -22.71 46.19 -29.16
CA ASP A 50 -23.75 46.72 -28.28
C ASP A 50 -24.44 47.87 -29.04
N PRO A 51 -25.70 48.27 -28.79
CA PRO A 51 -26.82 47.56 -28.16
C PRO A 51 -28.08 47.55 -29.07
N THR A 52 -29.09 46.74 -28.73
CA THR A 52 -30.49 47.00 -29.14
C THR A 52 -31.39 46.81 -27.93
N ALA A 53 -32.09 47.89 -27.57
CA ALA A 53 -32.95 47.99 -26.39
C ALA A 53 -34.11 46.99 -26.47
N THR A 54 -34.33 46.24 -25.37
CA THR A 54 -35.46 45.33 -25.17
C THR A 54 -36.08 45.61 -23.78
N PRO A 55 -37.41 45.52 -23.60
CA PRO A 55 -38.13 46.20 -22.52
C PRO A 55 -37.88 45.60 -21.13
N ALA A 56 -37.96 46.48 -20.13
CA ALA A 56 -37.83 46.17 -18.71
C ALA A 56 -38.76 45.03 -18.26
N ALA A 57 -38.17 43.89 -17.90
CA ALA A 57 -38.81 42.85 -17.14
C ALA A 57 -38.91 43.28 -15.66
N ALA A 58 -40.11 43.16 -15.09
CA ALA A 58 -40.40 43.48 -13.71
C ALA A 58 -39.49 42.70 -12.74
N ALA A 59 -38.91 43.42 -11.78
CA ALA A 59 -38.07 42.85 -10.74
C ALA A 59 -38.85 41.83 -9.91
N GLN A 60 -38.42 40.56 -9.93
CA GLN A 60 -38.85 39.58 -8.95
C GLN A 60 -38.14 39.85 -7.62
N PRO A 61 -38.83 39.70 -6.46
CA PRO A 61 -38.19 39.86 -5.16
C PRO A 61 -37.12 38.78 -4.98
N THR A 62 -35.90 39.22 -4.66
CA THR A 62 -34.79 38.34 -4.29
C THR A 62 -35.17 37.56 -3.03
N PRO A 63 -35.11 36.21 -3.02
CA PRO A 63 -35.32 35.46 -1.80
C PRO A 63 -34.20 35.79 -0.81
N THR A 64 -34.58 36.21 0.40
CA THR A 64 -33.66 36.42 1.51
C THR A 64 -32.87 35.13 1.76
N PRO A 65 -31.52 35.16 1.78
CA PRO A 65 -30.75 33.96 2.08
C PRO A 65 -31.07 33.51 3.51
N LEU A 66 -31.51 32.26 3.63
CA LEU A 66 -31.69 31.60 4.92
C LEU A 66 -30.33 31.57 5.64
N PRO A 67 -30.25 31.89 6.94
CA PRO A 67 -29.01 31.80 7.68
C PRO A 67 -28.45 30.38 7.59
N ALA A 68 -27.17 30.28 7.20
CA ALA A 68 -26.46 29.01 7.17
C ALA A 68 -26.51 28.37 8.56
N PRO A 69 -26.78 27.05 8.67
CA PRO A 69 -26.68 26.34 9.93
C PRO A 69 -25.30 26.58 10.55
N PRO A 70 -25.20 26.73 11.89
CA PRO A 70 -23.90 26.83 12.54
C PRO A 70 -23.05 25.64 12.11
N ALA A 71 -21.82 25.92 11.64
CA ALA A 71 -20.85 24.87 11.35
C ALA A 71 -20.72 24.01 12.61
N ALA A 72 -21.04 22.72 12.49
CA ALA A 72 -20.88 21.78 13.59
C ALA A 72 -19.42 21.85 14.07
N ALA A 73 -19.22 22.11 15.36
CA ALA A 73 -17.90 22.08 15.95
C ALA A 73 -17.25 20.72 15.66
N PRO A 74 -15.93 20.66 15.36
CA PRO A 74 -15.24 19.40 15.16
C PRO A 74 -15.50 18.49 16.37
N ALA A 75 -16.02 17.28 16.13
CA ALA A 75 -16.17 16.29 17.18
C ALA A 75 -14.78 16.05 17.81
N ALA A 76 -14.69 16.15 19.14
CA ALA A 76 -13.46 15.83 19.84
C ALA A 76 -13.05 14.39 19.50
N ALA A 77 -11.77 14.19 19.15
CA ALA A 77 -11.26 12.85 18.90
C ALA A 77 -11.48 11.98 20.15
N PRO A 78 -11.91 10.71 20.00
CA PRO A 78 -12.14 9.84 21.13
C PRO A 78 -10.85 9.67 21.96
N ALA A 79 -10.96 9.65 23.28
CA ALA A 79 -9.80 9.61 24.17
C ALA A 79 -9.24 8.20 24.31
N THR A 80 -7.91 8.07 24.41
CA THR A 80 -7.25 6.80 24.76
C THR A 80 -7.19 6.63 26.28
N GLN A 81 -7.70 5.51 26.78
CA GLN A 81 -7.55 5.07 28.16
C GLN A 81 -6.47 3.98 28.24
N ALA A 82 -5.39 4.25 28.97
CA ALA A 82 -4.36 3.25 29.22
C ALA A 82 -4.92 2.08 30.06
N ILE A 83 -4.66 0.86 29.59
CA ILE A 83 -4.94 -0.39 30.30
C ILE A 83 -3.74 -1.32 30.16
N GLU A 84 -3.63 -2.29 31.07
CA GLU A 84 -2.68 -3.39 30.89
C GLU A 84 -3.08 -4.24 29.68
N PRO A 85 -2.12 -4.81 28.94
CA PRO A 85 -2.40 -5.77 27.88
C PRO A 85 -3.25 -6.95 28.37
N LEU A 86 -4.14 -7.42 27.52
CA LEU A 86 -4.98 -8.56 27.82
C LEU A 86 -4.17 -9.86 27.85
N ALA A 87 -4.54 -10.77 28.75
CA ALA A 87 -4.11 -12.16 28.65
C ALA A 87 -4.69 -12.80 27.38
N ALA A 88 -3.95 -13.74 26.78
CA ALA A 88 -4.30 -14.35 25.49
C ALA A 88 -5.67 -15.04 25.48
N ASP A 89 -6.13 -15.57 26.63
CA ASP A 89 -7.43 -16.21 26.79
C ASP A 89 -8.60 -15.23 26.96
N LYS A 90 -8.31 -13.93 27.12
CA LYS A 90 -9.31 -12.85 27.24
C LYS A 90 -9.43 -11.99 25.99
N ALA A 91 -8.51 -12.15 25.03
CA ALA A 91 -8.47 -11.34 23.83
C ALA A 91 -9.23 -11.99 22.67
N ASN A 92 -9.72 -11.17 21.74
CA ASN A 92 -10.46 -11.60 20.56
C ASN A 92 -9.68 -11.35 19.26
N PRO A 93 -9.96 -12.08 18.17
CA PRO A 93 -9.34 -11.79 16.87
C PRO A 93 -9.60 -10.35 16.42
N PRO A 94 -8.65 -9.70 15.73
CA PRO A 94 -8.90 -8.43 15.06
C PRO A 94 -9.86 -8.61 13.88
N VAL A 95 -10.71 -7.60 13.66
CA VAL A 95 -11.69 -7.57 12.54
C VAL A 95 -11.66 -6.28 11.73
N GLN A 96 -11.05 -5.21 12.25
CA GLN A 96 -10.89 -3.94 11.52
C GLN A 96 -9.60 -3.25 11.93
N LEU A 97 -8.93 -2.63 10.97
CA LEU A 97 -7.73 -1.83 11.16
C LEU A 97 -7.94 -0.43 10.57
N ARG A 98 -7.67 0.60 11.36
CA ARG A 98 -7.69 1.99 10.92
C ARG A 98 -6.36 2.68 11.20
N ILE A 99 -5.93 3.52 10.26
CA ILE A 99 -4.80 4.45 10.44
C ILE A 99 -5.31 5.83 10.02
N PRO A 100 -5.86 6.63 10.96
CA PRO A 100 -6.57 7.87 10.62
C PRO A 100 -5.74 8.87 9.82
N SER A 101 -4.43 8.98 10.11
CA SER A 101 -3.52 9.88 9.38
C SER A 101 -3.35 9.52 7.91
N LEU A 102 -3.67 8.28 7.52
CA LEU A 102 -3.62 7.79 6.15
C LEU A 102 -4.99 7.68 5.48
N GLY A 103 -6.08 8.01 6.21
CA GLY A 103 -7.44 7.72 5.76
C GLY A 103 -7.70 6.21 5.55
N LEU A 104 -6.88 5.34 6.14
CA LEU A 104 -7.00 3.90 5.97
C LEU A 104 -8.04 3.34 6.94
N ASP A 105 -9.03 2.64 6.40
CA ASP A 105 -10.03 1.88 7.17
C ASP A 105 -10.38 0.59 6.40
N VAL A 106 -9.92 -0.55 6.93
CA VAL A 106 -9.99 -1.83 6.23
C VAL A 106 -10.40 -2.97 7.15
N LEU A 107 -11.10 -3.95 6.57
CA LEU A 107 -11.47 -5.17 7.27
C LEU A 107 -10.24 -6.08 7.44
N VAL A 108 -10.18 -6.75 8.59
CA VAL A 108 -9.17 -7.74 8.94
C VAL A 108 -9.81 -9.12 8.92
N SER A 109 -9.24 -10.05 8.16
CA SER A 109 -9.68 -11.45 8.10
C SER A 109 -8.55 -12.39 8.55
N PRO A 110 -8.86 -13.52 9.20
CA PRO A 110 -7.85 -14.53 9.48
C PRO A 110 -7.27 -15.08 8.17
N MET A 111 -5.95 -15.11 8.05
CA MET A 111 -5.31 -15.68 6.87
C MET A 111 -5.45 -17.20 6.85
N THR A 112 -5.52 -17.75 5.65
CA THR A 112 -5.42 -19.18 5.42
C THR A 112 -4.05 -19.52 4.82
N TRP A 113 -3.73 -20.79 4.75
CA TRP A 113 -2.57 -21.28 4.01
C TRP A 113 -3.03 -21.90 2.70
N ARG A 114 -2.21 -21.77 1.67
CA ARG A 114 -2.33 -22.54 0.43
C ARG A 114 -1.10 -23.41 0.25
N VAL A 115 -1.30 -24.51 -0.44
CA VAL A 115 -0.18 -25.30 -0.94
C VAL A 115 0.41 -24.59 -2.16
N THR A 116 1.73 -24.49 -2.20
CA THR A 116 2.49 -24.01 -3.35
C THR A 116 3.63 -24.98 -3.65
N GLU A 117 4.29 -24.80 -4.79
CA GLU A 117 5.47 -25.57 -5.17
C GLU A 117 6.66 -24.62 -5.33
N VAL A 118 7.80 -24.99 -4.76
CA VAL A 118 9.07 -24.28 -4.91
C VAL A 118 10.14 -25.32 -5.25
N ASN A 119 10.78 -25.18 -6.42
CA ASN A 119 11.80 -26.11 -6.91
C ASN A 119 11.35 -27.59 -6.93
N GLY A 120 10.14 -27.87 -7.41
CA GLY A 120 9.61 -29.26 -7.44
C GLY A 120 9.12 -29.78 -6.09
N THR A 121 9.24 -28.99 -5.01
CA THR A 121 8.86 -29.40 -3.66
C THR A 121 7.59 -28.70 -3.23
N ARG A 122 6.58 -29.49 -2.83
CA ARG A 122 5.34 -29.00 -2.25
C ARG A 122 5.64 -28.32 -0.90
N THR A 123 5.27 -27.06 -0.76
CA THR A 123 5.38 -26.27 0.46
C THR A 123 4.06 -25.53 0.75
N THR A 124 3.95 -24.84 1.88
CA THR A 124 2.80 -24.00 2.21
C THR A 124 3.19 -22.53 2.20
N ALA A 125 2.26 -21.68 1.75
CA ALA A 125 2.40 -20.24 1.77
C ALA A 125 1.14 -19.60 2.35
N TRP A 126 1.30 -18.49 3.06
CA TRP A 126 0.19 -17.69 3.52
C TRP A 126 -0.61 -17.12 2.34
N ALA A 127 -1.92 -17.30 2.38
CA ALA A 127 -2.86 -16.69 1.45
C ALA A 127 -3.32 -15.35 2.04
N LEU A 128 -2.82 -14.26 1.44
CA LEU A 128 -3.30 -12.92 1.72
C LEU A 128 -4.68 -12.75 1.05
N PRO A 129 -5.62 -12.04 1.70
CA PRO A 129 -6.90 -11.74 1.11
C PRO A 129 -6.76 -10.68 0.00
N ASP A 130 -7.53 -10.82 -1.08
CA ASP A 130 -7.56 -9.83 -2.17
C ASP A 130 -8.22 -8.50 -1.75
N SER A 131 -9.15 -8.55 -0.79
CA SER A 131 -9.81 -7.38 -0.19
C SER A 131 -9.47 -7.29 1.29
N GLY A 132 -9.16 -6.09 1.76
CA GLY A 132 -8.78 -5.84 3.15
C GLY A 132 -7.40 -6.39 3.48
N VAL A 133 -7.23 -6.84 4.73
CA VAL A 133 -5.93 -7.29 5.26
C VAL A 133 -6.06 -8.59 6.03
N GLY A 134 -4.96 -9.33 6.11
CA GLY A 134 -4.89 -10.65 6.69
C GLY A 134 -4.20 -10.67 8.05
N TRP A 135 -4.87 -11.15 9.09
CA TRP A 135 -4.25 -11.49 10.38
C TRP A 135 -3.61 -12.87 10.35
N HIS A 136 -2.34 -12.97 10.76
CA HIS A 136 -1.59 -14.23 10.73
C HIS A 136 -2.06 -15.19 11.82
N PRO A 137 -2.43 -16.44 11.46
CA PRO A 137 -2.70 -17.49 12.43
C PRO A 137 -1.48 -17.71 13.33
N ASN A 138 -1.73 -17.85 14.64
CA ASN A 138 -0.73 -18.00 15.70
C ASN A 138 0.03 -16.73 16.09
N SER A 139 -0.30 -15.57 15.52
CA SER A 139 0.11 -14.29 16.10
C SER A 139 -0.85 -13.86 17.24
N ALA A 140 -0.47 -12.84 18.00
CA ALA A 140 -1.28 -12.36 19.10
C ALA A 140 -2.62 -11.79 18.63
N ARG A 141 -3.55 -11.66 19.58
CA ARG A 141 -4.89 -11.09 19.38
C ARG A 141 -4.87 -9.60 19.70
N ALA A 142 -5.91 -8.87 19.27
CA ALA A 142 -5.95 -7.44 19.48
C ALA A 142 -5.90 -7.09 20.98
N GLY A 143 -5.01 -6.16 21.34
CA GLY A 143 -4.78 -5.71 22.71
C GLY A 143 -4.11 -6.71 23.65
N SER A 144 -3.71 -7.90 23.17
CA SER A 144 -3.12 -8.93 24.04
C SER A 144 -1.61 -8.83 24.13
N VAL A 145 -1.05 -9.47 25.15
CA VAL A 145 0.38 -9.84 25.17
C VAL A 145 0.73 -10.64 23.91
N GLY A 146 1.94 -10.41 23.38
CA GLY A 146 2.47 -10.91 22.12
C GLY A 146 2.46 -9.86 21.00
N THR A 147 2.84 -10.31 19.81
CA THR A 147 2.89 -9.47 18.60
C THR A 147 1.73 -9.85 17.69
N VAL A 148 0.80 -8.92 17.47
CA VAL A 148 -0.25 -9.07 16.45
C VAL A 148 0.40 -8.87 15.08
N VAL A 149 0.25 -9.80 14.15
CA VAL A 149 0.86 -9.68 12.82
C VAL A 149 -0.22 -9.61 11.75
N ILE A 150 -0.20 -8.53 10.95
CA ILE A 150 -1.16 -8.29 9.87
C ILE A 150 -0.41 -8.04 8.56
N SER A 151 -0.83 -8.70 7.47
CA SER A 151 -0.30 -8.49 6.13
C SER A 151 -1.36 -8.02 5.16
N GLY A 152 -0.99 -7.11 4.28
CA GLY A 152 -1.88 -6.58 3.25
C GLY A 152 -1.13 -6.33 1.94
N HIS A 153 -1.86 -6.45 0.83
CA HIS A 153 -1.32 -6.17 -0.49
C HIS A 153 -1.11 -4.66 -0.71
N GLN A 154 0.02 -4.30 -1.32
CA GLN A 154 0.30 -2.94 -1.81
C GLN A 154 -0.07 -2.73 -3.28
N LEU A 155 -0.22 -3.81 -4.05
CA LEU A 155 -0.37 -3.76 -5.52
C LEU A 155 -1.50 -4.64 -6.05
N LEU A 156 -1.79 -5.75 -5.38
CA LEU A 156 -2.79 -6.72 -5.85
C LEU A 156 -4.12 -6.53 -5.12
N GLY A 157 -5.21 -7.00 -5.72
CA GLY A 157 -6.55 -6.85 -5.18
C GLY A 157 -6.91 -5.38 -5.01
N ASP A 158 -7.49 -5.04 -3.86
CA ASP A 158 -7.84 -3.65 -3.53
C ASP A 158 -6.64 -2.85 -3.00
N ALA A 159 -5.44 -3.46 -2.98
CA ALA A 159 -4.18 -2.82 -2.59
C ALA A 159 -4.27 -2.06 -1.24
N SER A 160 -4.94 -2.66 -0.25
CA SER A 160 -5.26 -2.02 1.03
C SER A 160 -4.06 -1.44 1.79
N PHE A 161 -2.85 -1.93 1.55
CA PHE A 161 -1.61 -1.42 2.15
C PHE A 161 -0.72 -0.62 1.18
N ALA A 162 -1.25 -0.17 0.04
CA ALA A 162 -0.53 0.74 -0.85
C ALA A 162 0.03 1.99 -0.13
N PRO A 163 -0.71 2.67 0.76
CA PRO A 163 -0.17 3.83 1.49
C PRO A 163 1.06 3.53 2.34
N LEU A 164 1.17 2.31 2.89
CA LEU A 164 2.35 1.89 3.66
C LEU A 164 3.58 1.71 2.75
N ALA A 165 3.39 1.21 1.52
CA ALA A 165 4.47 1.03 0.56
C ALA A 165 4.95 2.36 -0.07
N LEU A 166 4.09 3.38 -0.09
CA LEU A 166 4.41 4.73 -0.57
C LEU A 166 5.19 5.58 0.46
N GLY A 167 5.33 5.08 1.70
CA GLY A 167 6.07 5.76 2.76
C GLY A 167 5.23 6.78 3.54
N ASP A 168 3.90 6.70 3.47
CA ASP A 168 3.02 7.67 4.11
C ASP A 168 2.93 7.48 5.64
N VAL A 169 3.31 6.30 6.15
CA VAL A 169 3.28 5.98 7.59
C VAL A 169 4.55 6.45 8.29
N THR A 170 4.40 7.20 9.38
CA THR A 170 5.52 7.72 10.19
C THR A 170 5.48 7.20 11.61
N THR A 171 6.62 7.25 12.30
CA THR A 171 6.67 7.04 13.74
C THR A 171 5.74 8.03 14.46
N GLY A 172 5.13 7.57 15.55
CA GLY A 172 4.11 8.30 16.28
C GLY A 172 2.70 8.20 15.69
N ALA A 173 2.51 7.67 14.48
CA ALA A 173 1.17 7.48 13.91
C ALA A 173 0.33 6.54 14.77
N GLU A 174 -0.96 6.83 14.87
CA GLU A 174 -1.92 6.01 15.59
C GLU A 174 -2.46 4.89 14.68
N ILE A 175 -2.53 3.68 15.22
CA ILE A 175 -3.21 2.55 14.60
C ILE A 175 -4.31 2.10 15.57
N LEU A 176 -5.54 2.03 15.06
CA LEU A 176 -6.68 1.50 15.78
C LEU A 176 -6.96 0.09 15.28
N LEU A 177 -6.96 -0.87 16.19
CA LEU A 177 -7.25 -2.27 15.90
C LEU A 177 -8.52 -2.66 16.65
N THR A 178 -9.61 -2.89 15.92
CA THR A 178 -10.89 -3.30 16.52
C THR A 178 -10.98 -4.82 16.52
N ASP A 179 -11.36 -5.39 17.66
CA ASP A 179 -11.56 -6.83 17.80
C ASP A 179 -13.00 -7.27 17.46
N SER A 180 -13.23 -8.59 17.40
CA SER A 180 -14.55 -9.13 17.09
C SER A 180 -15.62 -8.88 18.16
N ALA A 181 -15.25 -8.35 19.34
CA ALA A 181 -16.19 -7.91 20.37
C ALA A 181 -16.53 -6.41 20.24
N GLY A 182 -15.91 -5.70 19.29
CA GLY A 182 -16.12 -4.28 19.04
C GLY A 182 -15.18 -3.36 19.82
N GLN A 183 -14.20 -3.89 20.56
CA GLN A 183 -13.28 -3.07 21.34
C GLN A 183 -12.21 -2.43 20.46
N SER A 184 -12.16 -1.10 20.50
CA SER A 184 -11.09 -0.20 20.05
C SER A 184 -9.76 -0.38 20.78
N PHE A 185 -8.71 -1.01 20.23
CA PHE A 185 -7.35 -0.98 20.81
C PHE A 185 -6.46 0.03 20.09
N VAL A 186 -5.71 0.83 20.84
CA VAL A 186 -4.84 1.88 20.32
C VAL A 186 -3.39 1.42 20.36
N TYR A 187 -2.73 1.51 19.21
CA TYR A 187 -1.30 1.27 19.04
C TYR A 187 -0.63 2.53 18.49
N ARG A 188 0.66 2.72 18.79
CA ARG A 188 1.46 3.83 18.27
C ARG A 188 2.68 3.32 17.53
N VAL A 189 2.86 3.75 16.29
CA VAL A 189 4.01 3.35 15.46
C VAL A 189 5.31 3.76 16.13
N THR A 190 6.20 2.81 16.36
CA THR A 190 7.52 3.00 16.96
C THR A 190 8.64 2.88 15.94
N ALA A 191 8.44 2.09 14.89
CA ALA A 191 9.41 1.95 13.81
C ALA A 191 8.75 1.62 12.46
N VAL A 192 9.40 2.07 11.39
CA VAL A 192 9.14 1.64 10.01
C VAL A 192 10.49 1.15 9.48
N SER A 193 10.56 -0.08 8.98
CA SER A 193 11.81 -0.65 8.48
C SER A 193 12.19 -0.03 7.13
N ASP A 194 13.49 -0.05 6.82
CA ASP A 194 13.92 -0.02 5.42
C ASP A 194 13.33 -1.24 4.66
N PRO A 195 13.17 -1.18 3.31
CA PRO A 195 12.73 -2.34 2.55
C PRO A 195 13.70 -3.53 2.71
N LEU A 196 13.20 -4.64 3.27
CA LEU A 196 13.98 -5.87 3.45
C LEU A 196 13.74 -6.85 2.29
N PRO A 197 14.78 -7.42 1.67
CA PRO A 197 14.62 -8.28 0.50
C PRO A 197 13.89 -9.58 0.83
N ILE A 198 12.99 -10.02 -0.07
CA ILE A 198 12.27 -11.30 0.07
C ILE A 198 13.16 -12.47 -0.34
N ALA A 199 13.99 -12.28 -1.36
CA ALA A 199 14.89 -13.29 -1.90
C ALA A 199 16.34 -12.80 -1.78
N ASN A 200 17.26 -13.73 -1.51
CA ASN A 200 18.69 -13.46 -1.35
C ASN A 200 19.03 -12.49 -0.19
N ALA A 201 18.19 -12.44 0.85
CA ALA A 201 18.47 -11.68 2.06
C ALA A 201 19.73 -12.22 2.77
N SER A 202 20.54 -11.31 3.31
CA SER A 202 21.62 -11.65 4.22
C SER A 202 21.08 -12.25 5.53
N ALA A 203 21.95 -12.88 6.31
CA ALA A 203 21.59 -13.41 7.62
C ALA A 203 21.09 -12.31 8.57
N ALA A 204 21.66 -11.10 8.48
CA ALA A 204 21.26 -9.96 9.30
C ALA A 204 19.86 -9.44 8.92
N GLU A 205 19.58 -9.29 7.62
CA GLU A 205 18.26 -8.88 7.13
C GLU A 205 17.19 -9.91 7.48
N SER A 206 17.51 -11.20 7.34
CA SER A 206 16.61 -12.30 7.71
C SER A 206 16.32 -12.30 9.22
N ALA A 207 17.34 -12.08 10.05
CA ALA A 207 17.17 -11.97 11.49
C ALA A 207 16.34 -10.75 11.89
N LEU A 208 16.53 -9.60 11.23
CA LEU A 208 15.75 -8.39 11.45
C LEU A 208 14.27 -8.59 11.06
N ALA A 209 14.00 -9.18 9.90
CA ALA A 209 12.63 -9.52 9.49
C ALA A 209 11.95 -10.47 10.50
N ALA A 210 12.69 -11.45 11.02
CA ALA A 210 12.18 -12.36 12.03
C ALA A 210 11.88 -11.67 13.37
N GLN A 211 12.67 -10.65 13.76
CA GLN A 211 12.42 -9.87 14.98
C GLN A 211 11.10 -9.12 14.93
N TYR A 212 10.72 -8.57 13.77
CA TYR A 212 9.46 -7.84 13.62
C TYR A 212 8.20 -8.69 13.86
N ILE A 213 8.28 -10.00 13.68
CA ILE A 213 7.13 -10.91 13.85
C ILE A 213 7.29 -11.84 15.07
N ALA A 214 8.41 -11.74 15.78
CA ALA A 214 8.68 -12.53 16.96
C ALA A 214 7.61 -12.25 18.03
N GLN A 215 7.11 -13.31 18.66
CA GLN A 215 6.26 -13.18 19.83
C GLN A 215 7.14 -12.85 21.05
N GLY A 216 6.57 -12.15 22.04
CA GLY A 216 7.26 -11.80 23.28
C GLY A 216 6.28 -11.41 24.38
N ASP A 217 6.81 -10.91 25.49
CA ASP A 217 6.02 -10.57 26.69
C ASP A 217 5.39 -9.16 26.63
N GLY A 218 5.76 -8.36 25.63
CA GLY A 218 5.13 -7.06 25.35
C GLY A 218 3.86 -7.21 24.52
N ALA A 219 3.11 -6.12 24.36
CA ALA A 219 1.93 -6.05 23.49
C ALA A 219 2.23 -5.13 22.30
N THR A 220 2.45 -5.73 21.14
CA THR A 220 2.89 -5.02 19.93
C THR A 220 2.03 -5.40 18.72
N LEU A 221 2.10 -4.58 17.70
CA LEU A 221 1.47 -4.79 16.41
C LEU A 221 2.51 -4.59 15.31
N THR A 222 2.56 -5.54 14.37
CA THR A 222 3.39 -5.45 13.17
C THR A 222 2.52 -5.53 11.92
N LEU A 223 2.60 -4.50 11.08
CA LEU A 223 2.03 -4.49 9.74
C LEU A 223 3.10 -4.83 8.72
N ILE A 224 2.76 -5.68 7.76
CA ILE A 224 3.68 -6.15 6.72
C ILE A 224 3.06 -5.88 5.35
N THR A 225 3.83 -5.22 4.47
CA THR A 225 3.44 -5.05 3.07
C THR A 225 4.62 -5.25 2.14
N GLY A 226 4.35 -5.48 0.85
CA GLY A 226 5.40 -5.57 -0.16
C GLY A 226 5.91 -4.20 -0.61
N TRP A 227 7.09 -4.20 -1.21
CA TRP A 227 7.72 -3.00 -1.77
C TRP A 227 8.57 -3.39 -2.99
N PRO A 228 8.78 -2.51 -3.99
CA PRO A 228 8.16 -1.19 -4.17
C PRO A 228 6.67 -1.25 -4.47
N ASP A 229 5.99 -0.12 -4.50
CA ASP A 229 4.55 -0.01 -4.82
C ASP A 229 4.17 -0.67 -6.17
N PHE A 230 5.06 -0.66 -7.15
CA PHE A 230 4.85 -1.29 -8.47
C PHE A 230 5.33 -2.75 -8.60
N SER A 231 5.91 -3.34 -7.54
CA SER A 231 6.38 -4.74 -7.55
C SER A 231 6.30 -5.36 -6.15
N SER A 232 6.96 -6.49 -5.90
CA SER A 232 7.01 -7.09 -4.55
C SER A 232 8.32 -7.85 -4.37
N THR A 233 9.44 -7.15 -4.45
CA THR A 233 10.79 -7.72 -4.27
C THR A 233 11.26 -7.63 -2.81
N HIS A 234 10.70 -6.70 -2.04
CA HIS A 234 11.02 -6.44 -0.64
C HIS A 234 9.75 -6.44 0.23
N ARG A 235 9.96 -6.34 1.54
CA ARG A 235 8.93 -6.14 2.57
C ARG A 235 9.25 -4.90 3.39
N ILE A 236 8.21 -4.15 3.70
CA ILE A 236 8.23 -3.11 4.74
C ILE A 236 7.53 -3.67 5.98
N PHE A 237 8.11 -3.40 7.14
CA PHE A 237 7.54 -3.72 8.44
C PHE A 237 7.26 -2.43 9.21
N VAL A 238 6.04 -2.28 9.71
CA VAL A 238 5.63 -1.18 10.59
C VAL A 238 5.37 -1.77 11.96
N ALA A 239 6.22 -1.44 12.94
CA ALA A 239 6.06 -1.87 14.33
C ALA A 239 5.38 -0.78 15.15
N ALA A 240 4.49 -1.20 16.06
CA ALA A 240 3.76 -0.30 16.94
C ALA A 240 3.54 -0.92 18.32
N ASP A 241 3.54 -0.06 19.34
CA ASP A 241 3.37 -0.47 20.75
C ASP A 241 1.96 -0.16 21.22
N PHE A 242 1.38 -1.09 22.00
CA PHE A 242 0.08 -0.92 22.61
C PHE A 242 0.03 0.27 23.58
N GLN A 243 -1.04 1.06 23.52
CA GLN A 243 -1.25 2.27 24.33
C GLN A 243 -2.48 2.19 25.24
N GLY A 244 -3.40 1.26 24.97
CA GLY A 244 -4.66 1.15 25.70
C GLY A 244 -5.87 0.99 24.77
N VAL A 245 -7.03 1.44 25.24
CA VAL A 245 -8.30 1.35 24.52
C VAL A 245 -8.86 2.71 24.17
N GLN A 246 -9.63 2.78 23.09
CA GLN A 246 -10.36 3.99 22.68
C GLN A 246 -11.75 3.99 23.34
N ASN A 247 -12.07 5.06 24.08
CA ASN A 247 -13.36 5.28 24.76
C ASN A 247 -14.34 6.10 23.93
#